data_AF-A0A3P1XUL3-F1
#
_entry.id   AF-A0A3P1XUL3-F1
#
_cell.length_a   1.000
_cell.length_b   1.000
_cell.length_c   1.000
_cell.angle_alpha   90.00
_cell.angle_beta   90.00
_cell.angle_gamma   90.00
#
_symmetry.space_group_name_H-M   'P 1'
#
loop_
_entity.id
_entity.type
_entity.pdbx_description
1 polymer ?
#
loop_
_entity_poly.entity_id
_entity_poly.type
_entity_poly.pdbx_seq_one_letter_code
_entity_poly.pdbx_strand_id
1 'polypeptide(L)'
;MALTPAQIRYLNQCEPGEPVSHALSELLFNDHDLLSIDANERSITFRFAMYLQLSFPGWNVDCEYNRDGVEPKRLRHLELYPDSEDVEAKTVFPDVIVHRRGTQQNHLVLEFKKSTSRVDRRIDLLKLQGYKQQLGYD
;
A
#
# COMPACT_ATOMS: atom_id res chain seq x y z
N MET A 1 -19.18 8.74 -2.76
CA MET A 1 -19.16 7.35 -2.21
C MET A 1 -18.73 7.45 -0.75
N ALA A 2 -19.00 6.45 0.10
CA ALA A 2 -18.55 6.47 1.50
C ALA A 2 -18.26 5.05 1.99
N LEU A 3 -17.38 4.91 2.99
CA LEU A 3 -17.16 3.65 3.68
C LEU A 3 -18.42 3.26 4.47
N THR A 4 -18.79 1.98 4.42
CA THR A 4 -19.86 1.45 5.24
C THR A 4 -19.41 1.30 6.71
N PRO A 5 -20.35 1.31 7.68
CA PRO A 5 -20.01 1.05 9.08
C PRO A 5 -19.30 -0.28 9.31
N ALA A 6 -19.59 -1.31 8.49
CA ALA A 6 -18.92 -2.60 8.57
C ALA A 6 -17.45 -2.52 8.12
N GLN A 7 -17.17 -1.80 7.04
CA GLN A 7 -15.79 -1.58 6.57
C GLN A 7 -14.97 -0.77 7.58
N ILE A 8 -15.54 0.30 8.14
CA ILE A 8 -14.86 1.10 9.18
C ILE A 8 -14.54 0.21 10.39
N ARG A 9 -15.53 -0.55 10.88
CA ARG A 9 -15.30 -1.48 11.99
C ARG A 9 -14.22 -2.51 11.69
N TYR A 10 -14.19 -3.05 10.47
CA TYR A 10 -13.18 -4.03 10.05
C TYR A 10 -11.77 -3.42 10.04
N LEU A 11 -11.61 -2.25 9.42
CA LEU A 11 -10.32 -1.56 9.38
C LEU A 11 -9.82 -1.26 10.80
N ASN A 12 -10.68 -0.76 11.67
CA ASN A 12 -10.31 -0.37 13.03
C ASN A 12 -10.11 -1.57 13.99
N GLN A 13 -10.07 -2.82 13.51
CA GLN A 13 -9.77 -3.99 14.36
C GLN A 13 -8.29 -4.08 14.74
N CYS A 14 -7.40 -3.50 13.94
CA CYS A 14 -5.96 -3.52 14.17
C CYS A 14 -5.38 -2.15 13.87
N GLU A 15 -4.39 -1.74 14.67
CA GLU A 15 -3.60 -0.55 14.36
C GLU A 15 -2.76 -0.78 13.09
N PRO A 16 -2.57 0.24 12.22
CA PRO A 16 -3.10 1.60 12.30
C PRO A 16 -4.36 1.81 11.44
N GLY A 17 -5.39 0.99 11.65
CA GLY A 17 -6.59 0.95 10.81
C GLY A 17 -7.49 2.19 10.87
N GLU A 18 -7.53 2.89 12.01
CA GLU A 18 -8.27 4.15 12.14
C GLU A 18 -7.69 5.26 11.23
N PRO A 19 -6.37 5.53 11.23
CA PRO A 19 -5.73 6.38 10.22
C PRO A 19 -6.10 6.03 8.77
N VAL A 20 -6.12 4.72 8.44
CA VAL A 20 -6.46 4.25 7.08
C VAL A 20 -7.91 4.52 6.73
N SER A 21 -8.85 4.23 7.64
CA SER A 21 -10.28 4.47 7.40
C SER A 21 -10.61 5.96 7.31
N HIS A 22 -9.93 6.80 8.10
CA HIS A 22 -10.03 8.25 8.01
C HIS A 22 -9.52 8.78 6.65
N ALA A 23 -8.31 8.39 6.23
CA ALA A 23 -7.75 8.81 4.95
C ALA A 23 -8.57 8.33 3.75
N LEU A 24 -9.14 7.11 3.80
CA LEU A 24 -10.08 6.63 2.79
C LEU A 24 -11.36 7.47 2.76
N SER A 25 -11.88 7.88 3.92
CA SER A 25 -13.09 8.71 3.99
C SER A 25 -12.85 10.09 3.37
N GLU A 26 -11.71 10.72 3.67
CA GLU A 26 -11.31 11.99 3.07
C GLU A 26 -11.14 11.88 1.55
N LEU A 27 -10.49 10.82 1.05
CA LEU A 27 -10.39 10.55 -0.39
C LEU A 27 -11.77 10.39 -1.04
N LEU A 28 -12.65 9.59 -0.44
CA LEU A 28 -13.98 9.32 -1.00
C LEU A 28 -14.93 10.52 -0.95
N PHE A 29 -14.65 11.49 -0.08
CA PHE A 29 -15.41 12.73 0.03
C PHE A 29 -14.86 13.81 -0.90
N ASN A 30 -13.56 14.13 -0.77
CA ASN A 30 -12.94 15.26 -1.47
C ASN A 30 -12.51 14.95 -2.91
N ASP A 31 -12.12 13.71 -3.20
CA ASP A 31 -11.49 13.30 -4.47
C ASP A 31 -12.33 12.24 -5.22
N HIS A 32 -13.63 12.17 -4.94
CA HIS A 32 -14.54 11.18 -5.54
C HIS A 32 -14.60 11.24 -7.07
N ASP A 33 -14.33 12.40 -7.68
CA ASP A 33 -14.29 12.57 -9.13
C ASP A 33 -13.25 11.66 -9.79
N LEU A 34 -12.13 11.35 -9.12
CA LEU A 34 -11.13 10.41 -9.63
C LEU A 34 -11.71 9.02 -9.84
N LEU A 35 -12.64 8.60 -8.97
CA LEU A 35 -13.32 7.32 -9.10
C LEU A 35 -14.40 7.38 -10.19
N SER A 36 -15.13 8.50 -10.28
CA SER A 36 -16.19 8.71 -11.26
C SER A 36 -15.70 8.63 -12.71
N ILE A 37 -14.45 9.06 -12.97
CA ILE A 37 -13.83 9.02 -14.30
C ILE A 37 -12.94 7.78 -14.53
N ASP A 38 -12.97 6.82 -13.61
CA ASP A 38 -12.11 5.62 -13.63
C ASP A 38 -10.61 5.95 -13.76
N ALA A 39 -10.15 7.01 -13.07
CA ALA A 39 -8.76 7.45 -13.11
C ALA A 39 -7.78 6.33 -12.71
N ASN A 40 -6.52 6.49 -13.13
CA ASN A 40 -5.49 5.50 -12.82
C ASN A 40 -5.29 5.35 -11.30
N GLU A 41 -5.01 4.12 -10.84
CA GLU A 41 -4.76 3.81 -9.43
C GLU A 41 -3.67 4.72 -8.83
N ARG A 42 -2.62 5.06 -9.57
CA ARG A 42 -1.57 5.98 -9.09
C ARG A 42 -2.08 7.34 -8.66
N SER A 43 -3.03 7.92 -9.40
CA SER A 43 -3.63 9.22 -9.05
C SER A 43 -4.43 9.11 -7.76
N ILE A 44 -5.17 8.02 -7.58
CA ILE A 44 -5.98 7.76 -6.38
C ILE A 44 -5.08 7.52 -5.17
N THR A 45 -4.07 6.66 -5.34
CA THR A 45 -3.08 6.31 -4.32
C THR A 45 -2.31 7.54 -3.84
N PHE A 46 -1.90 8.42 -4.75
CA PHE A 46 -1.25 9.69 -4.40
C PHE A 46 -2.14 10.55 -3.49
N ARG A 47 -3.41 10.76 -3.87
CA ARG A 47 -4.35 11.57 -3.05
C ARG A 47 -4.61 10.94 -1.69
N PHE A 48 -4.80 9.63 -1.64
CA PHE A 48 -4.93 8.90 -0.39
C PHE A 48 -3.71 9.08 0.52
N ALA A 49 -2.49 8.93 -0.02
CA ALA A 49 -1.26 9.08 0.74
C ALA A 49 -1.10 10.49 1.35
N MET A 50 -1.57 11.54 0.64
CA MET A 50 -1.59 12.90 1.19
C MET A 50 -2.45 13.01 2.46
N TYR A 51 -3.64 12.41 2.46
CA TYR A 51 -4.50 12.41 3.66
C TYR A 51 -3.91 11.54 4.76
N LEU A 52 -3.37 10.37 4.42
CA LEU A 52 -2.77 9.46 5.38
C LEU A 52 -1.57 10.08 6.10
N GLN A 53 -0.73 10.87 5.40
CA GLN A 53 0.44 11.55 5.97
C GLN A 53 0.09 12.42 7.19
N LEU A 54 -1.11 12.99 7.24
CA LEU A 54 -1.55 13.84 8.35
C LEU A 54 -1.71 13.06 9.66
N SER A 55 -2.00 11.75 9.58
CA SER A 55 -2.17 10.88 10.75
C SER A 55 -0.85 10.28 11.26
N PHE A 56 0.26 10.45 10.55
CA PHE A 56 1.56 9.88 10.94
C PHE A 56 2.65 10.96 11.08
N PRO A 57 2.53 11.87 12.06
CA PRO A 57 3.60 12.82 12.35
C PRO A 57 4.88 12.08 12.74
N GLY A 58 6.01 12.48 12.16
CA GLY A 58 7.32 11.85 12.41
C GLY A 58 7.56 10.55 11.63
N TRP A 59 6.64 10.16 10.74
CA TRP A 59 6.84 9.12 9.74
C TRP A 59 6.70 9.71 8.33
N ASN A 60 7.20 8.96 7.35
CA ASN A 60 7.05 9.27 5.93
C ASN A 60 5.95 8.38 5.35
N VAL A 61 5.04 8.97 4.59
CA VAL A 61 4.07 8.24 3.76
C VAL A 61 4.46 8.44 2.30
N ASP A 62 4.99 7.39 1.68
CA ASP A 62 5.50 7.44 0.31
C ASP A 62 4.73 6.48 -0.59
N CYS A 63 4.51 6.91 -1.84
CA CYS A 63 3.99 6.05 -2.90
C CYS A 63 5.15 5.37 -3.64
N GLU A 64 4.97 4.11 -4.04
CA GLU A 64 5.93 3.34 -4.86
C GLU A 64 7.37 3.34 -4.30
N TYR A 65 7.54 3.43 -2.97
CA TYR A 65 8.87 3.56 -2.36
C TYR A 65 9.67 2.26 -2.46
N ASN A 66 10.72 2.31 -3.28
CA ASN A 66 11.49 1.14 -3.68
C ASN A 66 12.79 0.94 -2.90
N ARG A 67 12.89 1.46 -1.67
CA ARG A 67 14.09 1.30 -0.82
C ARG A 67 13.79 0.59 0.49
N ASP A 68 14.76 -0.17 0.94
CA ASP A 68 14.86 -0.71 2.29
C ASP A 68 16.14 -0.17 2.93
N GLY A 69 16.00 0.84 3.79
CA GLY A 69 17.11 1.73 4.11
C GLY A 69 17.59 2.50 2.86
N VAL A 70 18.77 2.15 2.36
CA VAL A 70 19.38 2.71 1.14
C VAL A 70 19.40 1.71 -0.02
N GLU A 71 19.18 0.43 0.26
CA GLU A 71 19.22 -0.63 -0.74
C GLU A 71 17.91 -0.72 -1.51
N PRO A 72 17.92 -1.21 -2.76
CA PRO A 72 16.69 -1.52 -3.47
C PRO A 72 15.81 -2.50 -2.67
N LYS A 73 14.54 -2.15 -2.46
CA LYS A 73 13.56 -3.01 -1.79
C LYS A 73 13.30 -4.22 -2.67
N ARG A 74 13.65 -5.41 -2.18
CA ARG A 74 13.52 -6.66 -2.91
C ARG A 74 12.79 -7.70 -2.08
N LEU A 75 11.98 -8.53 -2.73
CA LEU A 75 11.38 -9.71 -2.12
C LEU A 75 11.97 -10.98 -2.73
N ARG A 76 12.46 -11.87 -1.87
CA ARG A 76 12.90 -13.22 -2.26
C ARG A 76 11.69 -14.11 -2.53
N HIS A 77 11.84 -15.06 -3.45
CA HIS A 77 10.85 -16.11 -3.74
C HIS A 77 9.46 -15.62 -4.15
N LEU A 78 9.37 -14.40 -4.69
CA LEU A 78 8.15 -13.96 -5.32
C LEU A 78 8.10 -14.64 -6.70
N GLU A 79 7.45 -15.81 -6.76
CA GLU A 79 7.10 -16.54 -7.99
C GLU A 79 6.08 -15.73 -8.83
N LEU A 80 6.33 -14.44 -9.06
CA LEU A 80 5.46 -13.55 -9.82
C LEU A 80 5.47 -13.87 -11.31
N TYR A 81 6.45 -14.65 -11.77
CA TYR A 81 6.66 -14.94 -13.18
C TYR A 81 7.09 -16.41 -13.31
N PRO A 82 6.24 -17.28 -13.87
CA PRO A 82 6.52 -18.71 -13.98
C PRO A 82 7.71 -19.06 -14.90
N ASP A 83 8.21 -18.09 -15.69
CA ASP A 83 9.29 -18.31 -16.68
C ASP A 83 10.69 -17.88 -16.22
N SER A 84 10.89 -17.50 -14.96
CA SER A 84 12.24 -17.18 -14.47
C SER A 84 12.78 -18.31 -13.60
N GLU A 85 13.74 -19.08 -14.12
CA GLU A 85 14.65 -19.95 -13.34
C GLU A 85 15.49 -19.15 -12.31
N ASP A 86 15.32 -17.82 -12.27
CA ASP A 86 16.00 -16.92 -11.38
C ASP A 86 15.54 -17.07 -9.93
N VAL A 87 16.43 -17.63 -9.11
CA VAL A 87 16.35 -17.65 -7.64
C VAL A 87 16.58 -16.24 -7.04
N GLU A 88 16.73 -15.22 -7.88
CA GLU A 88 17.06 -13.85 -7.46
C GLU A 88 15.86 -13.03 -6.97
N ALA A 89 16.12 -12.15 -6.00
CA ALA A 89 15.12 -11.28 -5.40
C ALA A 89 14.74 -10.13 -6.34
N LYS A 90 13.43 -9.95 -6.59
CA LYS A 90 12.91 -8.92 -7.50
C LYS A 90 12.66 -7.61 -6.77
N THR A 91 12.98 -6.48 -7.41
CA THR A 91 12.65 -5.15 -6.88
C THR A 91 11.14 -4.96 -6.90
N VAL A 92 10.60 -4.48 -5.78
CA VAL A 92 9.15 -4.29 -5.59
C VAL A 92 8.84 -2.89 -5.11
N PHE A 93 7.60 -2.48 -5.36
CA PHE A 93 7.10 -1.13 -5.19
C PHE A 93 5.72 -1.26 -4.53
N PRO A 94 5.59 -1.02 -3.21
CA PRO A 94 4.28 -0.96 -2.58
C PRO A 94 3.55 0.30 -3.05
N ASP A 95 2.25 0.23 -3.24
CA ASP A 95 1.47 1.40 -3.65
C ASP A 95 1.58 2.53 -2.63
N VAL A 96 1.47 2.22 -1.34
CA VAL A 96 1.77 3.16 -0.24
C VAL A 96 2.53 2.44 0.86
N ILE A 97 3.50 3.14 1.45
CA ILE A 97 4.20 2.68 2.65
C ILE A 97 4.28 3.81 3.69
N VAL A 98 4.06 3.46 4.96
CA VAL A 98 4.39 4.30 6.12
C VAL A 98 5.68 3.77 6.74
N HIS A 99 6.73 4.58 6.75
CA HIS A 99 8.09 4.16 7.08
C HIS A 99 8.96 5.35 7.51
N ARG A 100 10.22 5.08 7.86
CA ARG A 100 11.25 6.11 8.04
C ARG A 100 12.34 5.95 6.99
N ARG A 101 12.42 6.92 6.08
CA ARG A 101 13.42 6.95 5.01
C ARG A 101 14.84 6.80 5.56
N GLY A 102 15.68 6.05 4.83
CA GLY A 102 17.06 5.77 5.23
C GLY A 102 17.20 4.76 6.38
N THR A 103 16.10 4.17 6.84
CA THR A 103 16.08 3.10 7.85
C THR A 103 15.29 1.89 7.33
N GLN A 104 15.32 0.79 8.08
CA GLN A 104 14.46 -0.40 7.85
C GLN A 104 13.18 -0.36 8.71
N GLN A 105 12.88 0.78 9.33
CA GLN A 105 11.69 0.94 10.17
C GLN A 105 10.46 1.15 9.29
N ASN A 106 9.66 0.11 9.17
CA ASN A 106 8.40 0.11 8.45
C ASN A 106 7.23 0.00 9.43
N HIS A 107 6.09 0.61 9.10
CA HIS A 107 4.92 0.62 9.98
C HIS A 107 3.64 0.13 9.29
N LEU A 108 3.43 0.53 8.03
CA LEU A 108 2.29 0.08 7.23
C LEU A 108 2.70 -0.08 5.77
N VAL A 109 2.14 -1.08 5.10
CA VAL A 109 2.21 -1.24 3.64
C VAL A 109 0.82 -1.50 3.09
N LEU A 110 0.49 -0.85 1.98
CA LEU A 110 -0.81 -0.94 1.34
C LEU A 110 -0.63 -1.20 -0.16
N GLU A 111 -1.53 -2.03 -0.71
CA GLU A 111 -1.69 -2.29 -2.14
C GLU A 111 -3.12 -1.90 -2.51
N PHE A 112 -3.28 -1.02 -3.48
CA PHE A 112 -4.54 -0.46 -3.93
C PHE A 112 -5.08 -1.25 -5.12
N LYS A 113 -6.40 -1.44 -5.12
CA LYS A 113 -7.08 -2.03 -6.27
C LYS A 113 -8.45 -1.41 -6.47
N LYS A 114 -8.71 -0.92 -7.69
CA LYS A 114 -10.06 -0.55 -8.12
C LYS A 114 -10.89 -1.80 -8.40
N SER A 115 -12.21 -1.68 -8.21
CA SER A 115 -13.16 -2.72 -8.64
C SER A 115 -13.16 -2.95 -10.15
N THR A 116 -12.75 -1.95 -10.94
CA THR A 116 -12.60 -2.00 -12.40
C THR A 116 -11.28 -2.62 -12.86
N SER A 117 -10.34 -2.86 -11.94
CA SER A 117 -9.05 -3.45 -12.26
C SER A 117 -9.21 -4.90 -12.73
N ARG A 118 -8.58 -5.24 -13.86
CA ARG A 118 -8.61 -6.59 -14.46
C ARG A 118 -7.40 -7.44 -14.08
N VAL A 119 -6.46 -6.88 -13.34
CA VAL A 119 -5.23 -7.55 -12.91
C VAL A 119 -5.53 -8.47 -11.73
N ASP A 120 -4.95 -9.68 -11.75
CA ASP A 120 -5.10 -10.66 -10.69
C ASP A 120 -4.59 -10.12 -9.35
N ARG A 121 -5.40 -10.26 -8.29
CA ARG A 121 -5.10 -9.86 -6.91
C ARG A 121 -4.10 -10.81 -6.24
N ARG A 122 -3.88 -12.01 -6.77
CA ARG A 122 -2.94 -12.98 -6.21
C ARG A 122 -1.53 -12.42 -6.09
N ILE A 123 -1.09 -11.65 -7.08
CA ILE A 123 0.23 -11.00 -7.06
C ILE A 123 0.35 -10.01 -5.91
N ASP A 124 -0.68 -9.18 -5.68
CA ASP A 124 -0.70 -8.20 -4.61
C ASP A 124 -0.71 -8.88 -3.22
N LEU A 125 -1.47 -9.97 -3.08
CA LEU A 125 -1.46 -10.78 -1.85
C LEU A 125 -0.10 -11.42 -1.57
N LEU A 126 0.58 -11.96 -2.58
CA LEU A 126 1.92 -12.51 -2.45
C LEU A 126 2.94 -11.42 -2.07
N LYS A 127 2.85 -10.22 -2.67
CA LYS A 127 3.68 -9.07 -2.27
C LYS A 127 3.49 -8.75 -0.78
N LEU A 128 2.24 -8.60 -0.32
CA LEU A 128 1.93 -8.30 1.07
C LEU A 128 2.47 -9.37 2.04
N GLN A 129 2.34 -10.65 1.68
CA GLN A 129 2.93 -11.75 2.47
C GLN A 129 4.46 -11.66 2.51
N GLY A 130 5.09 -11.39 1.36
CA GLY A 130 6.54 -11.22 1.28
C GLY A 130 7.03 -10.04 2.10
N TYR A 131 6.36 -8.88 2.04
CA TYR A 131 6.67 -7.73 2.88
C TYR A 131 6.58 -8.10 4.36
N LYS A 132 5.50 -8.75 4.77
CA LYS A 132 5.32 -9.15 6.17
C LYS A 132 6.43 -10.06 6.67
N GLN A 133 6.79 -11.08 5.89
CA GLN A 133 7.81 -12.05 6.28
C GLN A 133 9.24 -11.50 6.28
N GLN A 134 9.56 -10.57 5.36
CA GLN A 134 10.95 -10.17 5.09
C GLN A 134 11.31 -8.77 5.60
N LEU A 135 10.33 -7.87 5.78
CA LEU A 135 10.58 -6.45 6.06
C LEU A 135 10.08 -5.97 7.43
N GLY A 136 9.90 -6.92 8.36
CA GLY A 136 9.67 -6.62 9.78
C GLY A 136 8.29 -6.01 10.09
N TYR A 137 7.24 -6.45 9.40
CA TYR A 137 5.87 -6.16 9.82
C TYR A 137 5.33 -7.30 10.68
N ASP A 138 4.73 -6.98 11.82
CA ASP A 138 4.16 -7.96 12.76
C ASP A 138 2.77 -8.49 12.34
#